data_AF-E1LAP0-F1
#
_entry.id   AF-E1LAP0-F1
#
_cell.length_a   1.000
_cell.length_b   1.000
_cell.length_c   1.000
_cell.angle_alpha   90.00
_cell.angle_beta   90.00
_cell.angle_gamma   90.00
#
_symmetry.space_group_name_H-M   'P 1'
#
loop_
_entity.id
_entity.type
_entity.pdbx_description
1 polymer ?
#
loop_
_entity_poly.entity_id
_entity_poly.type
_entity_poly.pdbx_seq_one_letter_code
_entity_poly.pdbx_strand_id
1 'polypeptide(L)'
;MPDSSVLAANTSDVNSINHHESNSIHANNGVVQPEQHTESTDAIVYVTGAIQSPGLYKVAASSTIGDVIKGAGGALPYGDVESINLAETVTGGQHIHIKFNFHGNPESLLRNQKININTATVKELDSLPGIGPTMAKRIEEYRQSKGAFTSIEDIKHVKGIGDGLFKKIRDKITV
;
A
#
# COMPACT_ATOMS: atom_id res chain seq x y z
N MET A 1 10.75 -31.93 -41.41
CA MET A 1 10.42 -33.11 -40.58
C MET A 1 9.08 -32.84 -39.91
N PRO A 2 8.17 -33.82 -39.78
CA PRO A 2 7.00 -33.98 -40.66
C PRO A 2 5.63 -34.01 -39.95
N ASP A 3 4.62 -33.91 -40.82
CA ASP A 3 3.24 -34.45 -40.90
C ASP A 3 2.48 -35.10 -39.73
N SER A 4 1.16 -34.84 -39.83
CA SER A 4 0.05 -35.53 -39.18
C SER A 4 -0.15 -36.93 -39.79
N SER A 5 -0.43 -37.96 -38.98
CA SER A 5 -1.28 -39.11 -39.36
C SER A 5 -1.37 -40.22 -38.27
N VAL A 6 -2.60 -40.44 -37.78
CA VAL A 6 -3.34 -41.69 -37.49
C VAL A 6 -2.63 -42.99 -37.05
N LEU A 7 -3.14 -43.61 -35.96
CA LEU A 7 -3.44 -45.05 -35.71
C LEU A 7 -3.73 -45.22 -34.19
N ALA A 8 -4.49 -46.15 -33.65
CA ALA A 8 -5.59 -47.02 -34.03
C ALA A 8 -6.17 -47.58 -32.71
N ALA A 9 -7.40 -48.08 -32.78
CA ALA A 9 -8.14 -48.72 -31.71
C ALA A 9 -7.43 -49.95 -31.12
N ASN A 10 -7.72 -50.25 -29.85
CA ASN A 10 -7.85 -51.63 -29.42
C ASN A 10 -8.88 -51.76 -28.30
N THR A 11 -10.06 -52.27 -28.66
CA THR A 11 -11.01 -52.97 -27.80
C THR A 11 -10.58 -54.44 -27.72
N SER A 12 -10.65 -55.09 -26.56
CA SER A 12 -11.24 -56.44 -26.36
C SER A 12 -11.02 -56.97 -24.93
N ASP A 13 -12.04 -57.67 -24.43
CA ASP A 13 -12.01 -58.80 -23.49
C ASP A 13 -12.16 -58.58 -21.97
N VAL A 14 -13.43 -58.42 -21.57
CA VAL A 14 -14.25 -59.36 -20.76
C VAL A 14 -13.50 -60.39 -19.90
N ASN A 15 -13.70 -60.38 -18.57
CA ASN A 15 -14.03 -61.61 -17.82
C ASN A 15 -14.64 -61.41 -16.41
N SER A 16 -15.79 -62.07 -16.21
CA SER A 16 -16.29 -62.79 -15.03
C SER A 16 -16.53 -62.14 -13.65
N ILE A 17 -17.85 -62.10 -13.37
CA ILE A 17 -18.63 -62.26 -12.13
C ILE A 17 -17.91 -62.94 -10.95
N ASN A 18 -18.08 -62.37 -9.74
CA ASN A 18 -18.20 -63.14 -8.50
C ASN A 18 -19.15 -62.46 -7.51
N HIS A 19 -20.16 -63.22 -7.08
CA HIS A 19 -21.03 -62.98 -5.93
C HIS A 19 -20.33 -63.45 -4.63
N HIS A 20 -20.36 -62.67 -3.55
CA HIS A 20 -20.99 -63.04 -2.27
C HIS A 20 -20.80 -61.97 -1.18
N GLU A 21 -21.95 -61.52 -0.67
CA GLU A 21 -22.34 -61.20 0.71
C GLU A 21 -21.34 -60.71 1.78
N SER A 22 -21.80 -59.61 2.40
CA SER A 22 -21.83 -59.35 3.84
C SER A 22 -20.51 -59.02 4.54
N ASN A 23 -20.23 -57.72 4.68
CA ASN A 23 -19.80 -57.23 5.97
C ASN A 23 -20.26 -55.81 6.26
N SER A 24 -20.61 -55.61 7.52
CA SER A 24 -21.24 -54.48 8.19
C SER A 24 -20.72 -53.08 7.84
N ILE A 25 -21.69 -52.18 7.76
CA ILE A 25 -21.63 -50.73 7.61
C ILE A 25 -20.67 -50.09 8.63
N HIS A 26 -19.59 -49.48 8.13
CA HIS A 26 -18.90 -48.35 8.74
C HIS A 26 -18.37 -47.47 7.60
N ALA A 27 -19.22 -46.55 7.13
CA ALA A 27 -18.84 -45.55 6.15
C ALA A 27 -19.17 -44.18 6.70
N ASN A 28 -18.08 -43.51 7.06
CA ASN A 28 -17.97 -42.10 7.35
C ASN A 28 -18.84 -41.27 6.38
N ASN A 29 -19.73 -40.45 6.93
CA ASN A 29 -20.36 -39.36 6.19
C ASN A 29 -19.28 -38.33 5.84
N GLY A 30 -18.53 -38.61 4.78
CA GLY A 30 -17.81 -37.61 4.02
C GLY A 30 -18.86 -36.68 3.42
N VAL A 31 -19.08 -35.56 4.09
CA VAL A 31 -19.76 -34.41 3.50
C VAL A 31 -18.86 -33.95 2.36
N VAL A 32 -19.11 -34.46 1.16
CA VAL A 32 -18.66 -33.85 -0.08
C VAL A 32 -19.37 -32.50 -0.17
N GLN A 33 -18.69 -31.48 0.33
CA GLN A 33 -19.02 -30.10 0.05
C GLN A 33 -18.92 -29.94 -1.48
N PRO A 34 -19.97 -29.50 -2.18
CA PRO A 34 -19.82 -29.18 -3.59
C PRO A 34 -18.80 -28.03 -3.68
N GLU A 35 -17.68 -28.29 -4.34
CA GLU A 35 -16.74 -27.26 -4.77
C GLU A 35 -17.52 -26.27 -5.62
N GLN A 36 -17.88 -25.15 -5.01
CA GLN A 36 -18.44 -24.03 -5.74
C GLN A 36 -17.32 -23.46 -6.60
N HIS A 37 -17.29 -23.86 -7.87
CA HIS A 37 -16.80 -23.01 -8.93
C HIS A 37 -17.68 -21.76 -8.98
N THR A 38 -17.39 -20.80 -8.10
CA THR A 38 -17.76 -19.41 -8.40
C THR A 38 -16.92 -19.04 -9.60
N GLU A 39 -17.54 -18.97 -10.78
CA GLU A 39 -17.01 -18.16 -11.86
C GLU A 39 -16.89 -16.73 -11.33
N SER A 40 -15.74 -16.42 -10.72
CA SER A 40 -15.37 -15.07 -10.34
C SER A 40 -15.25 -14.32 -11.65
N THR A 41 -16.35 -13.68 -12.05
CA THR A 41 -16.36 -12.86 -13.25
C THR A 41 -15.38 -11.75 -12.99
N ASP A 42 -14.32 -11.70 -13.80
CA ASP A 42 -13.34 -10.65 -13.68
C ASP A 42 -13.94 -9.34 -14.20
N ALA A 43 -13.77 -8.27 -13.45
CA ALA A 43 -14.11 -6.91 -13.82
C ALA A 43 -12.84 -6.20 -14.33
N ILE A 44 -13.01 -5.36 -15.35
CA ILE A 44 -11.97 -4.41 -15.78
C ILE A 44 -12.35 -3.03 -15.24
N VAL A 45 -11.42 -2.39 -14.53
CA VAL A 45 -11.61 -1.08 -13.90
C VAL A 45 -10.54 -0.13 -14.40
N TYR A 46 -10.92 1.11 -14.70
CA TYR A 46 -9.98 2.17 -15.08
C TYR A 46 -9.63 3.01 -13.86
N VAL A 47 -8.34 3.18 -13.56
CA VAL A 47 -7.86 3.90 -12.38
C VAL A 47 -6.96 5.05 -12.78
N THR A 48 -7.25 6.24 -12.25
CA THR A 48 -6.59 7.50 -12.66
C THR A 48 -6.47 8.51 -11.52
N GLY A 49 -5.72 9.58 -11.76
CA GLY A 49 -5.59 10.71 -10.85
C GLY A 49 -4.38 10.59 -9.94
N ALA A 50 -4.54 10.92 -8.66
CA ALA A 50 -3.48 10.90 -7.66
C ALA A 50 -3.17 9.48 -7.16
N ILE A 51 -2.65 8.64 -8.06
CA ILE A 51 -2.35 7.23 -7.80
C ILE A 51 -0.98 6.83 -8.37
N GLN A 52 -0.30 5.86 -7.75
CA GLN A 52 1.06 5.49 -8.11
C GLN A 52 1.19 4.93 -9.53
N SER A 53 0.26 4.07 -9.96
CA SER A 53 0.25 3.47 -11.30
C SER A 53 -1.14 3.61 -11.93
N PRO A 54 -1.42 4.67 -12.68
CA PRO A 54 -2.67 4.78 -13.45
C PRO A 54 -2.77 3.71 -14.53
N GLY A 55 -3.98 3.23 -14.83
CA GLY A 55 -4.17 2.21 -15.87
C GLY A 55 -5.44 1.40 -15.73
N LEU A 56 -5.56 0.37 -16.56
CA LEU A 56 -6.64 -0.61 -16.50
C LEU A 56 -6.22 -1.79 -15.62
N TYR A 57 -7.12 -2.21 -14.72
CA TYR A 57 -6.90 -3.29 -13.77
C TYR A 57 -7.96 -4.36 -13.94
N LYS A 58 -7.51 -5.61 -14.05
CA LYS A 58 -8.38 -6.79 -14.03
C LYS A 58 -8.45 -7.32 -12.61
N VAL A 59 -9.66 -7.35 -12.04
CA VAL A 59 -9.91 -7.67 -10.63
C VAL A 59 -11.13 -8.57 -10.51
N ALA A 60 -11.27 -9.32 -9.42
CA ALA A 60 -12.49 -10.08 -9.21
C ALA A 60 -13.68 -9.11 -9.03
N ALA A 61 -14.87 -9.45 -9.55
CA ALA A 61 -16.05 -8.61 -9.35
C ALA A 61 -16.48 -8.43 -7.88
N SER A 62 -15.90 -9.19 -6.94
CA SER A 62 -16.08 -9.02 -5.50
C SER A 62 -15.04 -8.10 -4.84
N SER A 63 -14.03 -7.64 -5.57
CA SER A 63 -12.98 -6.76 -5.04
C SER A 63 -13.54 -5.40 -4.64
N THR A 64 -12.97 -4.81 -3.60
CA THR A 64 -13.33 -3.44 -3.20
C THR A 64 -12.49 -2.41 -3.96
N ILE A 65 -12.97 -1.16 -4.03
CA ILE A 65 -12.20 -0.02 -4.55
C ILE A 65 -10.85 0.08 -3.84
N GLY A 66 -10.80 -0.17 -2.53
CA GLY A 66 -9.56 -0.20 -1.76
C GLY A 66 -8.56 -1.25 -2.24
N ASP A 67 -9.03 -2.45 -2.60
CA ASP A 67 -8.18 -3.51 -3.16
C ASP A 67 -7.60 -3.10 -4.51
N VAL A 68 -8.40 -2.46 -5.36
CA VAL A 68 -7.95 -1.96 -6.66
C VAL A 68 -6.90 -0.87 -6.50
N ILE A 69 -7.13 0.10 -5.61
CA ILE A 69 -6.17 1.17 -5.33
C ILE A 69 -4.86 0.62 -4.78
N LYS A 70 -4.93 -0.37 -3.88
CA LYS A 70 -3.76 -1.07 -3.35
C LYS A 70 -3.02 -1.82 -4.46
N GLY A 71 -3.73 -2.52 -5.34
CA GLY A 71 -3.17 -3.19 -6.51
C GLY A 71 -2.48 -2.23 -7.48
N ALA A 72 -2.96 -0.99 -7.56
CA ALA A 72 -2.37 0.08 -8.36
C ALA A 72 -1.18 0.80 -7.69
N GLY A 73 -0.67 0.26 -6.58
CA GLY A 73 0.47 0.80 -5.83
C GLY A 73 0.10 1.85 -4.77
N GLY A 74 -1.20 2.03 -4.51
CA GLY A 74 -1.70 3.00 -3.53
C GLY A 74 -1.90 4.40 -4.09
N ALA A 75 -2.69 5.20 -3.37
CA ALA A 75 -2.84 6.62 -3.66
C ALA A 75 -1.52 7.36 -3.39
N LEU A 76 -1.27 8.42 -4.16
CA LEU A 76 -0.14 9.32 -3.91
C LEU A 76 -0.35 10.09 -2.59
N PRO A 77 0.69 10.64 -1.97
CA PRO A 77 0.57 11.37 -0.69
C PRO A 77 -0.40 12.56 -0.71
N TYR A 78 -0.71 13.08 -1.89
CA TYR A 78 -1.67 14.16 -2.15
C TYR A 78 -2.96 13.66 -2.82
N GLY A 79 -3.24 12.36 -2.73
CA GLY A 79 -4.47 11.75 -3.23
C GLY A 79 -5.57 11.81 -2.19
N ASP A 80 -6.73 12.32 -2.59
CA ASP A 80 -7.92 12.37 -1.76
C ASP A 80 -8.63 11.02 -1.75
N VAL A 81 -8.20 10.15 -0.85
CA VAL A 81 -8.88 8.87 -0.59
C VAL A 81 -10.06 9.01 0.36
N GLU A 82 -10.16 10.11 1.12
CA GLU A 82 -11.27 10.35 2.05
C GLU A 82 -12.59 10.66 1.32
N SER A 83 -12.49 11.24 0.11
CA SER A 83 -13.64 11.48 -0.76
C SER A 83 -14.18 10.22 -1.46
N ILE A 84 -13.54 9.05 -1.27
CA ILE A 84 -13.87 7.80 -1.96
C ILE A 84 -14.33 6.75 -0.95
N ASN A 85 -15.41 6.05 -1.27
CA ASN A 85 -15.83 4.88 -0.51
C ASN A 85 -14.95 3.67 -0.84
N LEU A 86 -13.84 3.50 -0.12
CA LEU A 86 -12.89 2.40 -0.34
C LEU A 86 -13.52 1.01 -0.15
N ALA A 87 -14.62 0.90 0.61
CA ALA A 87 -15.30 -0.36 0.88
C ALA A 87 -16.32 -0.75 -0.20
N GLU A 88 -16.58 0.12 -1.17
CA GLU A 88 -17.49 -0.17 -2.27
C GLU A 88 -16.92 -1.26 -3.17
N THR A 89 -17.75 -2.22 -3.57
CA THR A 89 -17.38 -3.28 -4.51
C THR A 89 -17.27 -2.71 -5.92
N VAL A 90 -16.26 -3.16 -6.66
CA VAL A 90 -16.05 -2.70 -8.02
C VAL A 90 -16.97 -3.36 -9.03
N THR A 91 -17.36 -2.59 -10.04
CA THR A 91 -18.16 -3.08 -11.17
C THR A 91 -17.35 -3.05 -12.47
N GLY A 92 -17.68 -3.95 -13.40
CA GLY A 92 -17.02 -3.98 -14.71
C GLY A 92 -17.24 -2.68 -15.48
N GLY A 93 -16.16 -2.08 -15.97
CA GLY A 93 -16.18 -0.80 -16.68
C GLY A 93 -16.17 0.43 -15.76
N GLN A 94 -16.08 0.25 -14.44
CA GLN A 94 -16.03 1.37 -13.50
C GLN A 94 -14.76 2.21 -13.70
N HIS A 95 -14.90 3.52 -13.52
CA HIS A 95 -13.79 4.46 -13.51
C HIS A 95 -13.58 5.01 -12.10
N ILE A 96 -12.42 4.72 -11.53
CA ILE A 96 -12.00 5.21 -10.22
C ILE A 96 -11.02 6.36 -10.48
N HIS A 97 -11.39 7.57 -10.06
CA HIS A 97 -10.56 8.75 -10.18
C HIS A 97 -10.24 9.32 -8.80
N ILE A 98 -8.97 9.29 -8.41
CA ILE A 98 -8.51 9.87 -7.16
C ILE A 98 -8.18 11.34 -7.40
N LYS A 99 -8.96 12.24 -6.76
CA LYS A 99 -8.70 13.68 -6.85
C LYS A 99 -7.39 14.01 -6.16
N PHE A 100 -6.73 15.06 -6.64
CA PHE A 100 -5.61 15.65 -5.92
C PHE A 100 -6.17 16.53 -4.80
N ASN A 101 -5.69 16.35 -3.58
CA ASN A 101 -5.93 17.24 -2.46
C ASN A 101 -4.59 17.87 -2.03
N PHE A 102 -4.46 19.17 -2.28
CA PHE A 102 -3.33 20.00 -1.88
C PHE A 102 -3.69 20.94 -0.72
N HIS A 103 -4.82 20.71 -0.03
CA HIS A 103 -5.21 21.50 1.13
C HIS A 103 -4.33 21.14 2.32
N GLY A 104 -3.26 21.92 2.44
CA GLY A 104 -2.12 21.70 3.32
C GLY A 104 -0.88 21.75 2.44
N ASN A 105 0.00 22.74 2.67
CA ASN A 105 1.22 22.98 1.89
C ASN A 105 1.77 21.65 1.35
N PRO A 106 1.84 21.41 0.02
CA PRO A 106 2.24 20.12 -0.54
C PRO A 106 3.63 19.67 -0.05
N GLU A 107 4.49 20.59 0.40
CA GLU A 107 5.74 20.22 1.09
C GLU A 107 5.49 19.38 2.34
N SER A 108 4.39 19.61 3.05
CA SER A 108 4.00 18.94 4.28
C SER A 108 3.79 17.44 4.15
N LEU A 109 3.32 17.02 2.98
CA LEU A 109 3.02 15.63 2.67
C LEU A 109 4.22 14.97 1.96
N LEU A 110 5.14 15.77 1.42
CA LEU A 110 6.49 15.35 1.03
C LEU A 110 7.44 15.21 2.24
N ARG A 111 7.03 15.61 3.47
CA ARG A 111 7.78 15.48 4.73
C ARG A 111 7.87 14.03 5.25
N ASN A 112 8.28 13.10 4.38
CA ASN A 112 9.43 12.26 4.72
C ASN A 112 10.76 13.01 4.50
N GLN A 113 10.70 14.24 3.96
CA GLN A 113 11.79 15.20 3.96
C GLN A 113 12.05 15.72 5.37
N LYS A 114 13.26 15.40 5.83
CA LYS A 114 13.92 16.01 6.96
C LYS A 114 13.77 17.54 6.93
N ILE A 115 13.48 18.14 8.07
CA ILE A 115 13.35 19.59 8.25
C ILE A 115 14.74 20.21 8.15
N ASN A 116 14.92 21.14 7.20
CA ASN A 116 16.17 21.86 7.06
C ASN A 116 16.32 22.91 8.18
N ILE A 117 17.29 22.75 9.07
CA ILE A 117 17.47 23.61 10.26
C ILE A 117 17.96 25.02 9.92
N ASN A 118 18.51 25.22 8.73
CA ASN A 118 18.95 26.52 8.23
C ASN A 118 17.81 27.33 7.63
N THR A 119 16.84 26.69 6.97
CA THR A 119 15.75 27.38 6.26
C THR A 119 14.38 27.28 6.93
N ALA A 120 14.17 26.30 7.82
CA ALA A 120 12.88 26.05 8.45
C ALA A 120 12.39 27.25 9.26
N THR A 121 11.09 27.48 9.21
CA THR A 121 10.38 28.46 10.05
C THR A 121 10.25 27.94 11.49
N VAL A 122 9.97 28.85 12.42
CA VAL A 122 9.70 28.50 13.83
C VAL A 122 8.58 27.45 13.94
N LYS A 123 7.53 27.59 13.12
CA LYS A 123 6.39 26.66 13.10
C LYS A 123 6.77 25.26 12.59
N GLU A 124 7.70 25.18 11.64
CA GLU A 124 8.20 23.89 11.14
C GLU A 124 9.13 23.22 12.15
N LEU A 125 10.00 23.99 12.80
CA LEU A 125 10.85 23.49 13.87
C LEU A 125 10.04 22.96 15.07
N ASP A 126 8.92 23.61 15.39
CA ASP A 126 7.96 23.18 16.44
C ASP A 126 7.30 21.82 16.14
N SER A 127 7.31 21.36 14.89
CA SER A 127 6.80 20.03 14.54
C SER A 127 7.77 18.89 14.90
N LEU A 128 9.00 19.19 15.31
CA LEU A 128 9.99 18.20 15.70
C LEU A 128 9.70 17.64 17.11
N PRO A 129 9.87 16.33 17.33
CA PRO A 129 9.57 15.71 18.62
C PRO A 129 10.47 16.27 19.73
N GLY A 130 9.85 16.95 20.70
CA GLY A 130 10.53 17.59 21.84
C GLY A 130 11.09 18.99 21.56
N ILE A 131 10.82 19.56 20.38
CA ILE A 131 11.07 20.96 20.06
C ILE A 131 9.73 21.70 20.16
N GLY A 132 9.55 22.44 21.25
CA GLY A 132 8.41 23.36 21.39
C GLY A 132 8.71 24.75 20.80
N PRO A 133 7.75 25.69 20.84
CA PRO A 133 7.90 27.02 20.25
C PRO A 133 9.10 27.79 20.83
N THR A 134 9.40 27.59 22.12
CA THR A 134 10.56 28.21 22.76
C THR A 134 11.89 27.63 22.26
N MET A 135 11.96 26.34 21.96
CA MET A 135 13.16 25.71 21.38
C MET A 135 13.34 26.13 19.92
N ALA A 136 12.25 26.11 19.15
CA ALA A 136 12.24 26.54 17.76
C ALA A 136 12.77 27.98 17.60
N LYS A 137 12.32 28.90 18.46
CA LYS A 137 12.82 30.29 18.47
C LYS A 137 14.32 30.37 18.77
N ARG A 138 14.83 29.55 19.71
CA ARG A 138 16.26 29.53 20.05
C ARG A 138 17.13 29.01 18.90
N ILE A 139 16.64 28.06 18.12
CA ILE A 139 17.34 27.57 16.91
C ILE A 139 17.43 28.70 15.88
N GLU A 140 16.34 29.44 15.67
CA GLU A 140 16.32 30.59 14.76
C GLU A 140 17.27 31.71 15.22
N GLU A 141 17.23 32.07 16.50
CA GLU A 141 18.13 33.07 17.10
C GLU A 141 19.61 32.62 17.01
N TYR A 142 19.87 31.31 17.17
CA TYR A 142 21.22 30.75 17.02
C TYR A 142 21.73 30.94 15.59
N ARG A 143 20.96 30.56 14.56
CA ARG A 143 21.41 30.72 13.16
C ARG A 143 21.57 32.19 12.75
N GLN A 144 20.75 33.09 13.31
CA GLN A 144 20.86 34.53 13.06
C GLN A 144 22.11 35.15 13.71
N SER A 145 22.55 34.65 14.87
CA SER A 145 23.67 35.22 15.63
C SER A 145 25.01 34.53 15.40
N LYS A 146 25.01 33.22 15.11
CA LYS A 146 26.21 32.39 14.92
C LYS A 146 26.44 31.99 13.45
N GLY A 147 25.45 32.17 12.59
CA GLY A 147 25.47 31.72 11.19
C GLY A 147 24.81 30.35 10.99
N ALA A 148 24.74 29.91 9.74
CA ALA A 148 24.12 28.65 9.36
C ALA A 148 24.85 27.43 9.99
N PHE A 149 24.10 26.39 10.31
CA PHE A 149 24.61 25.10 10.73
C PHE A 149 25.30 24.41 9.54
N THR A 150 26.49 23.85 9.76
CA THR A 150 27.26 23.15 8.71
C THR A 150 26.97 21.65 8.74
N SER A 151 26.64 21.12 9.91
CA SER A 151 26.25 19.73 10.14
C SER A 151 24.97 19.65 10.99
N ILE A 152 24.27 18.52 10.94
CA ILE A 152 23.08 18.31 11.77
C ILE A 152 23.45 18.25 13.26
N GLU A 153 24.66 17.84 13.60
CA GLU A 153 25.20 17.77 14.96
C GLU A 153 25.39 19.16 15.59
N ASP A 154 25.62 20.19 14.77
CA ASP A 154 25.82 21.57 15.25
C ASP A 154 24.60 22.12 15.99
N ILE A 155 23.43 21.53 15.77
CA ILE A 155 22.21 21.86 16.50
C ILE A 155 22.37 21.67 18.03
N LYS A 156 23.31 20.82 18.47
CA LYS A 156 23.62 20.61 19.89
C LYS A 156 24.22 21.84 20.58
N HIS A 157 24.74 22.81 19.83
CA HIS A 157 25.23 24.07 20.39
C HIS A 157 24.08 25.01 20.80
N VAL A 158 22.86 24.73 20.38
CA VAL A 158 21.67 25.48 20.79
C VAL A 158 21.34 25.12 22.25
N LYS A 159 21.23 26.15 23.09
CA LYS A 159 20.90 25.99 24.51
C LYS A 159 19.58 25.24 24.70
N GLY A 160 19.65 24.03 25.28
CA GLY A 160 18.51 23.15 25.54
C GLY A 160 18.46 21.90 24.65
N ILE A 161 19.31 21.81 23.62
CA ILE A 161 19.38 20.65 22.73
C ILE A 161 20.60 19.80 23.10
N GLY A 162 20.38 18.83 24.00
CA GLY A 162 21.39 17.83 24.36
C GLY A 162 21.31 16.55 23.51
N ASP A 163 22.20 15.60 23.78
CA ASP A 163 22.25 14.30 23.07
C ASP A 163 20.93 13.54 23.07
N GLY A 164 20.18 13.61 24.18
CA GLY A 164 18.89 12.93 24.31
C GLY A 164 17.84 13.49 23.35
N LEU A 165 17.85 14.80 23.12
CA LEU A 165 16.92 15.44 22.18
C LEU A 165 17.40 15.27 20.75
N PHE A 166 18.70 15.47 20.50
CA PHE A 166 19.32 15.25 19.19
C PHE A 166 19.01 13.84 18.65
N LYS A 167 19.14 12.78 19.46
CA LYS A 167 18.81 11.40 19.05
C LYS A 167 17.35 11.22 18.58
N LYS A 168 16.41 12.03 19.09
CA LYS A 168 15.00 11.96 18.69
C LYS A 168 14.71 12.69 17.39
N ILE A 169 15.52 13.69 17.06
CA ILE A 169 15.29 14.58 15.90
C ILE A 169 16.26 14.34 14.75
N ARG A 170 17.42 13.68 14.96
CA ARG A 170 18.49 13.47 13.96
C ARG A 170 17.99 12.89 12.64
N ASP A 171 17.03 11.97 12.68
CA ASP A 171 16.50 11.32 11.48
C ASP A 171 15.42 12.17 10.79
N LYS A 172 15.00 13.27 11.42
CA LYS A 172 13.99 14.23 10.97
C LYS A 172 14.57 15.59 10.59
N ILE A 173 15.89 15.81 10.66
CA ILE A 173 16.53 17.09 10.35
C ILE A 173 17.63 16.97 9.28
N THR A 174 17.86 18.06 8.55
CA THR A 174 18.94 18.23 7.56
C THR A 174 19.51 19.65 7.66
N VAL A 175 20.68 19.90 7.07
CA VAL A 175 21.25 21.24 6.88
C VAL A 175 21.00 21.76 5.48
#